data_AF-A0A813G4A3-F1
#
_entry.id   AF-A0A813G4A3-F1
#
_cell.length_a   1.000
_cell.length_b   1.000
_cell.length_c   1.000
_cell.angle_alpha   90.00
_cell.angle_beta   90.00
_cell.angle_gamma   90.00
#
_symmetry.space_group_name_H-M   'P 1'
#
loop_
_entity.id
_entity.type
_entity.pdbx_description
1 polymer ?
#
loop_
_entity_poly.entity_id
_entity_poly.type
_entity_poly.pdbx_seq_one_letter_code
_entity_poly.pdbx_strand_id
1 'polypeptide(L)'
;MGSDAAAGILAEMGVASAAGILAAMDSDAAVGILAQMNSDAAVGARIAAGILALVDSDAAAGILAEMGAGSAAGILAVMGVLSAAGILTKMGSDDAAGILAEMGVASAAGILAAMDSDAAVGTLAQMNSDAAVGARIAAGILALVDSDAGSAARILAFMDSDDAAGILAEIDAESTAGILAVMDFDARLLI
;
A
#
# COMPACT_ATOMS: atom_id res chain seq x y z
N MET A 1 2.49 -13.51 -29.48
CA MET A 1 3.76 -13.13 -28.83
C MET A 1 3.66 -13.57 -27.38
N GLY A 2 4.71 -14.16 -26.81
CA GLY A 2 4.71 -14.48 -25.37
C GLY A 2 4.82 -13.19 -24.54
N SER A 3 4.38 -13.24 -23.27
CA SER A 3 4.47 -12.11 -22.32
C SER A 3 5.90 -11.58 -22.18
N ASP A 4 6.89 -12.44 -22.35
CA ASP A 4 8.32 -12.11 -22.32
C ASP A 4 8.74 -11.11 -23.42
N ALA A 5 8.35 -11.38 -24.67
CA ALA A 5 8.64 -10.49 -25.80
C ALA A 5 7.90 -9.15 -25.66
N ALA A 6 6.67 -9.17 -25.11
CA ALA A 6 5.91 -7.96 -24.86
C ALA A 6 6.50 -7.12 -23.72
N ALA A 7 6.97 -7.76 -22.65
CA ALA A 7 7.68 -7.11 -21.55
C ALA A 7 8.96 -6.41 -22.04
N GLY A 8 9.77 -7.07 -22.88
CA GLY A 8 10.94 -6.45 -23.50
C GLY A 8 10.60 -5.22 -24.35
N ILE A 9 9.57 -5.31 -25.19
CA ILE A 9 9.13 -4.19 -26.04
C ILE A 9 8.62 -3.02 -25.18
N LEU A 10 7.84 -3.30 -24.13
CA LEU A 10 7.33 -2.28 -23.21
C LEU A 10 8.44 -1.64 -22.37
N ALA A 11 9.48 -2.40 -22.00
CA ALA A 11 10.63 -1.89 -21.27
C ALA A 11 11.48 -0.92 -22.10
N GLU A 12 11.58 -1.16 -23.41
CA GLU A 12 12.36 -0.32 -24.32
C GLU A 12 11.59 0.89 -24.87
N MET A 13 10.26 0.86 -24.86
CA MET A 13 9.45 2.01 -25.29
C MET A 13 9.28 3.05 -24.17
N GLY A 14 8.83 4.25 -24.55
CA GLY A 14 8.52 5.30 -23.57
C GLY A 14 7.36 4.91 -22.64
N VAL A 15 7.52 5.16 -21.34
CA VAL A 15 6.55 4.80 -20.27
C VAL A 15 5.11 5.25 -20.55
N ALA A 16 4.91 6.40 -21.19
CA ALA A 16 3.58 6.90 -21.53
C ALA A 16 2.90 6.05 -22.64
N SER A 17 3.66 5.65 -23.66
CA SER A 17 3.17 4.74 -24.71
C SER A 17 2.88 3.37 -24.13
N ALA A 18 3.75 2.89 -23.23
CA ALA A 18 3.57 1.63 -22.55
C ALA A 18 2.30 1.62 -21.67
N ALA A 19 2.06 2.69 -20.91
CA ALA A 19 0.84 2.87 -20.13
C ALA A 19 -0.43 2.92 -20.99
N GLY A 20 -0.39 3.62 -22.13
CA GLY A 20 -1.50 3.66 -23.08
C GLY A 20 -1.84 2.30 -23.67
N ILE A 21 -0.83 1.47 -23.95
CA ILE A 21 -1.02 0.09 -24.39
C ILE A 21 -1.60 -0.76 -23.25
N LEU A 22 -0.98 -0.70 -22.06
CA LEU A 22 -1.40 -1.47 -20.90
C LEU A 22 -2.86 -1.19 -20.52
N ALA A 23 -3.29 0.08 -20.56
CA ALA A 23 -4.67 0.48 -20.28
C ALA A 23 -5.70 0.00 -21.32
N ALA A 24 -5.25 -0.39 -22.52
CA ALA A 24 -6.10 -0.91 -23.59
C ALA A 24 -6.12 -2.44 -23.68
N MET A 25 -5.29 -3.12 -22.87
CA MET A 25 -5.19 -4.59 -22.83
C MET A 25 -6.16 -5.18 -21.81
N ASP A 26 -6.44 -6.48 -21.94
CA ASP A 26 -7.07 -7.23 -20.85
C ASP A 26 -6.13 -7.37 -19.64
N SER A 27 -6.72 -7.56 -18.46
CA SER A 27 -5.99 -7.58 -17.19
C SER A 27 -5.01 -8.75 -17.13
N ASP A 28 -5.42 -9.95 -17.55
CA ASP A 28 -4.58 -11.15 -17.60
C ASP A 28 -3.28 -10.92 -18.40
N ALA A 29 -3.38 -10.31 -19.59
CA ALA A 29 -2.21 -10.01 -20.41
C ALA A 29 -1.32 -8.94 -19.78
N ALA A 30 -1.91 -7.90 -19.17
CA ALA A 30 -1.17 -6.87 -18.45
C ALA A 30 -0.41 -7.45 -17.25
N VAL A 31 -1.06 -8.31 -16.46
CA VAL A 31 -0.46 -9.04 -15.33
C VAL A 31 0.71 -9.88 -15.81
N GLY A 32 0.53 -10.68 -16.85
CA GLY A 32 1.58 -11.55 -17.38
C GLY A 32 2.81 -10.78 -17.88
N ILE A 33 2.60 -9.61 -18.47
CA ILE A 33 3.69 -8.72 -18.93
C ILE A 33 4.42 -8.09 -17.74
N LEU A 34 3.69 -7.50 -16.79
CA LEU A 34 4.29 -6.83 -15.64
C LEU A 34 5.01 -7.82 -14.73
N ALA A 35 4.50 -9.04 -14.59
CA ALA A 35 5.18 -10.11 -13.86
C ALA A 35 6.54 -10.45 -14.50
N GLN A 36 6.60 -10.55 -15.84
CA GLN A 36 7.86 -10.76 -16.56
C GLN A 36 8.82 -9.58 -16.43
N MET A 37 8.32 -8.34 -16.45
CA MET A 37 9.16 -7.17 -16.17
C MET A 37 9.72 -7.25 -14.75
N ASN A 38 8.89 -7.60 -13.76
CA ASN A 38 9.28 -7.60 -12.37
C ASN A 38 10.26 -8.74 -12.02
N SER A 39 10.26 -9.86 -12.75
CA SER A 39 11.23 -10.95 -12.53
C SER A 39 12.66 -10.59 -12.95
N ASP A 40 12.84 -9.65 -13.89
CA ASP A 40 14.13 -9.33 -14.52
C ASP A 40 14.93 -8.21 -13.81
N ALA A 41 14.95 -8.23 -12.48
CA ALA A 41 15.64 -7.29 -11.58
C ALA A 41 14.92 -5.96 -11.29
N ALA A 42 15.48 -5.19 -10.34
CA ALA A 42 14.91 -3.93 -9.82
C ALA A 42 14.61 -2.87 -10.91
N VAL A 43 15.26 -2.96 -12.07
CA VAL A 43 14.99 -2.07 -13.21
C VAL A 43 13.58 -2.32 -13.76
N GLY A 44 13.19 -3.60 -13.92
CA GLY A 44 11.87 -3.95 -14.44
C GLY A 44 10.74 -3.57 -13.50
N ALA A 45 10.93 -3.75 -12.17
CA ALA A 45 10.01 -3.24 -11.16
C ALA A 45 9.79 -1.72 -11.28
N ARG A 46 10.87 -0.96 -11.53
CA ARG A 46 10.79 0.51 -11.66
C ARG A 46 10.10 0.94 -12.95
N ILE A 47 10.27 0.20 -14.04
CA ILE A 47 9.54 0.46 -15.29
C ILE A 47 8.06 0.14 -15.10
N ALA A 48 7.73 -1.02 -14.52
CA ALA A 48 6.36 -1.39 -14.19
C ALA A 48 5.68 -0.34 -13.30
N ALA A 49 6.37 0.17 -12.28
CA ALA A 49 5.87 1.24 -11.42
C ALA A 49 5.63 2.54 -12.21
N GLY A 50 6.55 2.92 -13.09
CA GLY A 50 6.41 4.09 -13.95
C GLY A 50 5.23 3.97 -14.94
N ILE A 51 4.97 2.77 -15.45
CA ILE A 51 3.82 2.47 -16.31
C ILE A 51 2.53 2.59 -15.51
N LEU A 52 2.41 1.88 -14.38
CA LEU A 52 1.21 1.88 -13.55
C LEU A 52 0.87 3.26 -12.97
N ALA A 53 1.87 4.10 -12.68
CA ALA A 53 1.64 5.47 -12.23
C ALA A 53 0.97 6.37 -13.29
N LEU A 54 0.96 5.97 -14.56
CA LEU A 54 0.30 6.66 -15.67
C LEU A 54 -1.00 5.98 -16.12
N VAL A 55 -1.31 4.80 -15.59
CA VAL A 55 -2.57 4.09 -15.81
C VAL A 55 -3.60 4.60 -14.80
N ASP A 56 -4.88 4.54 -15.16
CA ASP A 56 -5.96 4.83 -14.22
C ASP A 56 -5.84 3.97 -12.95
N SER A 57 -6.02 4.57 -11.78
CA SER A 57 -5.76 3.90 -10.50
C SER A 57 -6.67 2.70 -10.25
N ASP A 58 -7.90 2.70 -10.78
CA ASP A 58 -8.81 1.56 -10.66
C ASP A 58 -8.31 0.39 -11.53
N ALA A 59 -7.82 0.67 -12.74
CA ALA A 59 -7.22 -0.35 -13.61
C ALA A 59 -5.91 -0.90 -13.04
N ALA A 60 -5.05 -0.02 -12.51
CA ALA A 60 -3.81 -0.43 -11.84
C ALA A 60 -4.09 -1.28 -10.59
N ALA A 61 -5.13 -0.96 -9.83
CA ALA A 61 -5.57 -1.75 -8.68
C ALA A 61 -6.02 -3.15 -9.10
N GLY A 62 -6.86 -3.26 -10.15
CA GLY A 62 -7.27 -4.57 -10.67
C GLY A 62 -6.10 -5.43 -11.12
N ILE A 63 -5.15 -4.84 -11.85
CA ILE A 63 -3.93 -5.53 -12.31
C ILE A 63 -3.07 -6.02 -11.13
N LEU A 64 -2.88 -5.20 -10.10
CA LEU A 64 -2.07 -5.60 -8.95
C LEU A 64 -2.77 -6.62 -8.05
N ALA A 65 -4.10 -6.60 -7.96
CA ALA A 65 -4.89 -7.59 -7.21
C ALA A 65 -4.84 -8.99 -7.87
N GLU A 66 -4.84 -9.03 -9.20
CA GLU A 66 -4.67 -10.28 -9.96
C GLU A 66 -3.21 -10.76 -9.97
N MET A 67 -2.26 -9.91 -9.58
CA MET A 67 -0.85 -10.24 -9.47
C MET A 67 -0.52 -10.86 -8.10
N GLY A 68 0.48 -11.73 -8.03
CA GLY A 68 0.96 -12.24 -6.74
C GLY A 68 1.45 -11.11 -5.83
N ALA A 69 1.04 -11.14 -4.55
CA ALA A 69 1.27 -10.08 -3.57
C ALA A 69 2.73 -9.61 -3.49
N GLY A 70 3.70 -10.52 -3.48
CA GLY A 70 5.13 -10.16 -3.44
C GLY A 70 5.62 -9.41 -4.69
N SER A 71 5.07 -9.73 -5.87
CA SER A 71 5.40 -9.02 -7.10
C SER A 71 4.82 -7.60 -7.09
N ALA A 72 3.55 -7.48 -6.70
CA ALA A 72 2.90 -6.19 -6.54
C ALA A 72 3.61 -5.32 -5.49
N ALA A 73 4.02 -5.91 -4.36
CA ALA A 73 4.80 -5.24 -3.32
C ALA A 73 6.13 -4.72 -3.84
N GLY A 74 6.84 -5.51 -4.65
CA GLY A 74 8.10 -5.08 -5.29
C GLY A 74 7.92 -3.87 -6.21
N ILE A 75 6.83 -3.83 -6.98
CA ILE A 75 6.50 -2.70 -7.86
C ILE A 75 6.12 -1.46 -7.02
N LEU A 76 5.25 -1.61 -6.01
CA LEU A 76 4.83 -0.49 -5.16
C LEU A 76 5.99 0.07 -4.32
N ALA A 77 6.93 -0.77 -3.89
CA ALA A 77 8.10 -0.35 -3.11
C ALA A 77 9.01 0.65 -3.84
N VAL A 78 9.02 0.63 -5.18
CA VAL A 78 9.78 1.57 -6.02
C VAL A 78 8.89 2.67 -6.63
N MET A 79 7.59 2.65 -6.34
CA MET A 79 6.63 3.66 -6.75
C MET A 79 6.63 4.84 -5.76
N GLY A 80 6.18 6.02 -6.21
CA GLY A 80 5.92 7.13 -5.31
C GLY A 80 4.80 6.78 -4.31
N VAL A 81 5.02 7.13 -3.03
CA VAL A 81 4.10 6.80 -1.91
C VAL A 81 2.65 7.18 -2.19
N LEU A 82 2.41 8.40 -2.70
CA LEU A 82 1.04 8.87 -3.00
C LEU A 82 0.38 8.08 -4.13
N SER A 83 1.15 7.69 -5.16
CA SER A 83 0.63 6.87 -6.26
C SER A 83 0.29 5.47 -5.76
N ALA A 84 1.18 4.85 -4.97
CA ALA A 84 0.93 3.55 -4.37
C ALA A 84 -0.30 3.58 -3.45
N ALA A 85 -0.42 4.60 -2.61
CA ALA A 85 -1.58 4.81 -1.73
C ALA A 85 -2.88 4.98 -2.53
N GLY A 86 -2.86 5.78 -3.59
CA GLY A 86 -4.02 5.96 -4.47
C GLY A 86 -4.48 4.65 -5.11
N ILE A 87 -3.54 3.82 -5.56
CA ILE A 87 -3.84 2.51 -6.14
C ILE A 87 -4.39 1.54 -5.08
N LEU A 88 -3.76 1.44 -3.91
CA LEU A 88 -4.24 0.58 -2.83
C LEU A 88 -5.61 1.02 -2.29
N THR A 89 -5.90 2.33 -2.30
CA THR A 89 -7.23 2.86 -1.92
C THR A 89 -8.34 2.40 -2.87
N LYS A 90 -8.01 2.09 -4.13
CA LYS A 90 -8.97 1.55 -5.12
C LYS A 90 -9.06 0.03 -5.11
N MET A 91 -8.20 -0.63 -4.36
CA MET A 91 -8.13 -2.08 -4.27
C MET A 91 -9.03 -2.63 -3.16
N GLY A 92 -9.39 -3.91 -3.24
CA GLY A 92 -10.01 -4.62 -2.12
C GLY A 92 -9.08 -4.62 -0.89
N SER A 93 -9.67 -4.51 0.30
CA SER A 93 -8.93 -4.44 1.57
C SER A 93 -7.98 -5.63 1.77
N ASP A 94 -8.41 -6.82 1.37
CA ASP A 94 -7.71 -8.08 1.59
C ASP A 94 -6.46 -8.17 0.68
N ASP A 95 -6.61 -7.79 -0.59
CA ASP A 95 -5.50 -7.75 -1.55
C ASP A 95 -4.48 -6.68 -1.15
N ALA A 96 -4.96 -5.49 -0.75
CA ALA A 96 -4.09 -4.41 -0.28
C ALA A 96 -3.30 -4.83 0.97
N ALA A 97 -3.96 -5.53 1.90
CA ALA A 97 -3.34 -6.05 3.11
C ALA A 97 -2.28 -7.11 2.79
N GLY A 98 -2.60 -8.05 1.89
CA GLY A 98 -1.65 -9.06 1.43
C GLY A 98 -0.41 -8.44 0.77
N ILE A 99 -0.58 -7.40 -0.05
CA ILE A 99 0.54 -6.69 -0.68
C ILE A 99 1.39 -5.97 0.36
N LEU A 100 0.77 -5.22 1.29
CA LEU A 100 1.50 -4.50 2.34
C LEU A 100 2.26 -5.44 3.29
N ALA A 101 1.74 -6.64 3.53
CA ALA A 101 2.43 -7.66 4.34
C ALA A 101 3.75 -8.14 3.73
N GLU A 102 3.86 -8.12 2.39
CA GLU A 102 5.07 -8.47 1.65
C GLU A 102 6.06 -7.29 1.54
N MET A 103 5.69 -6.10 1.99
CA MET A 103 6.53 -4.91 1.94
C MET A 103 7.39 -4.74 3.20
N GLY A 104 8.50 -4.00 3.08
CA GLY A 104 9.23 -3.52 4.24
C GLY A 104 8.36 -2.60 5.10
N VAL A 105 8.39 -2.78 6.42
CA VAL A 105 7.55 -2.08 7.41
C VAL A 105 7.46 -0.57 7.17
N ALA A 106 8.60 0.10 6.94
CA ALA A 106 8.62 1.55 6.72
C ALA A 106 7.90 1.98 5.43
N SER A 107 8.04 1.21 4.35
CA SER A 107 7.37 1.50 3.08
C SER A 107 5.86 1.24 3.18
N ALA A 108 5.47 0.13 3.80
CA ALA A 108 4.07 -0.21 4.04
C ALA A 108 3.38 0.87 4.89
N ALA A 109 4.03 1.27 5.99
CA ALA A 109 3.56 2.33 6.86
C ALA A 109 3.41 3.68 6.15
N GLY A 110 4.41 4.07 5.36
CA GLY A 110 4.36 5.32 4.60
C GLY A 110 3.20 5.35 3.59
N ILE A 111 2.91 4.22 2.94
CA ILE A 111 1.80 4.10 2.01
C ILE A 111 0.45 4.14 2.74
N LEU A 112 0.29 3.37 3.83
CA LEU A 112 -0.93 3.38 4.64
C LEU A 112 -1.24 4.75 5.20
N ALA A 113 -0.24 5.49 5.67
CA ALA A 113 -0.41 6.86 6.17
C ALA A 113 -0.85 7.85 5.07
N ALA A 114 -0.61 7.53 3.79
CA ALA A 114 -1.00 8.33 2.65
C ALA A 114 -2.35 7.90 2.03
N MET A 115 -2.93 6.79 2.47
CA MET A 115 -4.25 6.33 2.02
C MET A 115 -5.37 7.15 2.67
N ASP A 116 -6.56 7.10 2.06
CA ASP A 116 -7.76 7.59 2.72
C ASP A 116 -7.99 6.81 4.03
N SER A 117 -8.50 7.48 5.07
CA SER A 117 -8.61 6.88 6.39
C SER A 117 -9.49 5.63 6.41
N ASP A 118 -10.58 5.60 5.65
CA ASP A 118 -11.48 4.45 5.64
C ASP A 118 -10.84 3.25 4.93
N ALA A 119 -10.10 3.51 3.85
CA ALA A 119 -9.36 2.48 3.14
C ALA A 119 -8.19 1.94 3.97
N ALA A 120 -7.41 2.82 4.60
CA ALA A 120 -6.29 2.43 5.46
C ALA A 120 -6.75 1.55 6.62
N VAL A 121 -7.87 1.94 7.24
CA VAL A 121 -8.54 1.18 8.30
C VAL A 121 -8.99 -0.18 7.81
N GLY A 122 -9.71 -0.22 6.68
CA GLY A 122 -10.20 -1.48 6.11
C GLY A 122 -9.06 -2.43 5.79
N THR A 123 -7.97 -1.93 5.22
CA THR A 123 -6.76 -2.70 4.93
C THR A 123 -6.10 -3.20 6.22
N LEU A 124 -5.91 -2.35 7.24
CA LEU A 124 -5.32 -2.75 8.52
C LEU A 124 -6.16 -3.81 9.25
N ALA A 125 -7.49 -3.72 9.20
CA ALA A 125 -8.37 -4.73 9.79
C ALA A 125 -8.12 -6.13 9.21
N GLN A 126 -7.77 -6.22 7.92
CA GLN A 126 -7.43 -7.50 7.29
C GLN A 126 -6.03 -8.00 7.69
N MET A 127 -5.11 -7.08 8.00
CA MET A 127 -3.78 -7.43 8.50
C MET A 127 -3.80 -7.97 9.93
N ASN A 128 -4.79 -7.58 10.76
CA ASN A 128 -4.92 -8.06 12.15
C ASN A 128 -5.20 -9.57 12.24
N SER A 129 -5.65 -10.21 11.16
CA SER A 129 -5.66 -11.68 11.03
C SER A 129 -4.27 -12.30 11.26
N ASP A 130 -3.21 -11.54 10.95
CA ASP A 130 -1.80 -11.86 11.13
C ASP A 130 -1.18 -10.80 12.08
N ALA A 131 -1.60 -10.83 13.35
CA ALA A 131 -1.37 -9.81 14.38
C ALA A 131 0.06 -9.24 14.46
N ALA A 132 1.09 -10.02 14.12
CA ALA A 132 2.48 -9.56 14.13
C ALA A 132 2.81 -8.57 12.99
N VAL A 133 2.15 -8.67 11.84
CA VAL A 133 2.37 -7.78 10.70
C VAL A 133 1.62 -6.47 10.93
N GLY A 134 0.37 -6.54 11.39
CA GLY A 134 -0.44 -5.36 11.75
C GLY A 134 0.24 -4.49 12.81
N ALA A 135 0.74 -5.09 13.89
CA ALA A 135 1.46 -4.36 14.95
C ALA A 135 2.73 -3.66 14.46
N ARG A 136 3.54 -4.34 13.64
CA ARG A 136 4.79 -3.76 13.11
C ARG A 136 4.55 -2.61 12.17
N ILE A 137 3.52 -2.71 11.33
CA ILE A 137 3.16 -1.64 10.40
C ILE A 137 2.57 -0.46 11.14
N ALA A 138 1.71 -0.68 12.13
CA ALA A 138 1.20 0.41 12.96
C ALA A 138 2.32 1.11 13.75
N ALA A 139 3.29 0.38 14.31
CA ALA A 139 4.50 0.96 14.91
C ALA A 139 5.33 1.76 13.88
N GLY A 140 5.43 1.27 12.64
CA GLY A 140 6.07 1.98 11.53
C GLY A 140 5.32 3.26 11.14
N ILE A 141 3.99 3.24 11.14
CA ILE A 141 3.14 4.41 10.90
C ILE A 141 3.45 5.43 11.99
N LEU A 142 3.40 5.03 13.27
CA LEU A 142 3.69 5.90 14.41
C LEU A 142 5.09 6.52 14.35
N ALA A 143 6.12 5.76 13.95
CA ALA A 143 7.48 6.27 13.78
C ALA A 143 7.62 7.28 12.61
N LEU A 144 6.77 7.20 11.59
CA LEU A 144 6.68 8.21 10.52
C LEU A 144 5.73 9.37 10.89
N VAL A 145 4.86 9.15 11.88
CA VAL A 145 3.71 9.99 12.28
C VAL A 145 4.01 10.85 13.52
N ASP A 146 5.28 11.04 13.87
CA ASP A 146 5.76 12.11 14.77
C ASP A 146 5.25 13.53 14.33
N SER A 147 4.63 13.62 13.14
CA SER A 147 4.00 14.83 12.59
C SER A 147 2.45 14.86 12.62
N ASP A 148 1.72 13.75 12.82
CA ASP A 148 0.23 13.72 12.72
C ASP A 148 -0.48 12.69 13.62
N ALA A 149 -0.56 13.00 14.92
CA ALA A 149 -1.28 12.20 15.91
C ALA A 149 -2.73 11.86 15.52
N GLY A 150 -3.38 12.63 14.63
CA GLY A 150 -4.76 12.37 14.20
C GLY A 150 -4.93 11.22 13.23
N SER A 151 -3.95 10.94 12.37
CA SER A 151 -4.00 9.75 11.51
C SER A 151 -3.72 8.48 12.31
N ALA A 152 -2.77 8.53 13.24
CA ALA A 152 -2.51 7.44 14.18
C ALA A 152 -3.72 7.13 15.09
N ALA A 153 -4.34 8.16 15.67
CA ALA A 153 -5.53 8.03 16.50
C ALA A 153 -6.70 7.35 15.77
N ARG A 154 -6.96 7.79 14.52
CA ARG A 154 -8.01 7.19 13.68
C ARG A 154 -7.72 5.73 13.38
N ILE A 155 -6.47 5.40 13.04
CA ILE A 155 -6.08 4.01 12.76
C ILE A 155 -6.29 3.13 14.00
N LEU A 156 -5.77 3.53 15.17
CA LEU A 156 -5.91 2.76 16.40
C LEU A 156 -7.38 2.61 16.86
N ALA A 157 -8.25 3.57 16.53
CA ALA A 157 -9.66 3.51 16.89
C ALA A 157 -10.43 2.36 16.19
N PHE A 158 -9.91 1.84 15.08
CA PHE A 158 -10.51 0.71 14.36
C PHE A 158 -9.80 -0.63 14.63
N MET A 159 -8.76 -0.64 15.46
CA MET A 159 -8.09 -1.86 15.88
C MET A 159 -8.76 -2.44 17.14
N ASP A 160 -8.59 -3.74 17.36
CA ASP A 160 -8.95 -4.34 18.64
C ASP A 160 -8.08 -3.77 19.76
N SER A 161 -8.66 -3.68 20.96
CA SER A 161 -8.03 -3.01 22.10
C SER A 161 -6.67 -3.60 22.49
N ASP A 162 -6.48 -4.90 22.28
CA ASP A 162 -5.26 -5.61 22.62
C ASP A 162 -4.11 -5.26 21.64
N ASP A 163 -4.41 -5.19 20.34
CA ASP A 163 -3.43 -4.81 19.32
C ASP A 163 -3.05 -3.34 19.46
N ALA A 164 -4.05 -2.46 19.65
CA ALA A 164 -3.82 -1.04 19.89
C ALA A 164 -2.96 -0.82 21.15
N ALA A 165 -3.26 -1.52 22.25
CA ALA A 165 -2.47 -1.45 23.48
C ALA A 165 -1.05 -1.98 23.30
N GLY A 166 -0.86 -3.06 22.54
CA GLY A 166 0.45 -3.61 22.22
C GLY A 166 1.32 -2.61 21.46
N ILE A 167 0.75 -1.92 20.48
CA ILE A 167 1.44 -0.89 19.71
C ILE A 167 1.77 0.33 20.59
N LEU A 168 0.81 0.81 21.40
CA LEU A 168 1.03 1.92 22.33
C LEU A 168 2.12 1.61 23.37
N ALA A 169 2.33 0.34 23.72
CA ALA A 169 3.39 -0.09 24.64
C ALA A 169 4.79 -0.06 24.00
N GLU A 170 4.89 -0.10 22.67
CA GLU A 170 6.17 -0.07 21.94
C GLU A 170 6.64 1.34 21.57
N ILE A 171 5.78 2.36 21.69
CA ILE A 171 6.10 3.77 21.40
C ILE A 171 6.42 4.56 22.67
N ASP A 172 7.04 5.73 22.50
CA ASP A 172 7.34 6.61 23.61
C ASP A 172 6.06 7.26 24.21
N ALA A 173 6.19 7.72 25.45
CA ALA A 173 5.07 8.25 26.21
C ALA A 173 4.51 9.57 25.65
N GLU A 174 5.32 10.38 24.97
CA GLU A 174 4.90 11.67 24.40
C GLU A 174 4.02 11.46 23.17
N SER A 175 4.47 10.60 22.25
CA SER A 175 3.68 10.14 21.09
C SER A 175 2.36 9.51 21.52
N THR A 176 2.42 8.60 22.52
CA THR A 176 1.22 7.97 23.11
C THR A 176 0.23 8.99 23.64
N ALA A 177 0.72 9.99 24.40
CA ALA A 177 -0.13 11.01 24.98
C ALA A 177 -0.79 11.90 23.93
N GLY A 178 -0.05 12.26 22.87
CA GLY A 178 -0.59 13.04 21.75
C GLY A 178 -1.73 12.31 21.04
N ILE A 179 -1.57 11.02 20.79
CA ILE A 179 -2.58 10.19 20.13
C ILE A 179 -3.83 10.04 21.00
N LEU A 180 -3.66 9.70 22.28
CA LEU A 180 -4.79 9.56 23.22
C LEU A 180 -5.54 10.88 23.41
N ALA A 181 -4.83 12.03 23.36
CA ALA A 181 -5.47 13.34 23.42
C ALA A 181 -6.36 13.61 22.20
N VAL A 182 -5.94 13.19 21.00
CA VAL A 182 -6.77 13.30 19.79
C VAL A 182 -7.96 12.35 19.86
N MET A 183 -7.77 11.10 20.32
CA MET A 183 -8.87 10.14 20.48
C MET A 183 -9.93 10.61 21.50
N ASP A 184 -9.51 11.19 22.64
CA ASP A 184 -10.44 11.77 23.63
C ASP A 184 -11.15 13.02 23.08
N PHE A 185 -10.48 13.82 22.24
CA PHE A 185 -11.10 14.96 21.58
C PHE A 185 -12.20 14.54 20.60
N ASP A 186 -11.93 13.57 19.72
CA ASP A 186 -12.93 13.06 18.76
C ASP A 186 -14.10 12.37 19.46
N ALA A 187 -13.84 11.60 20.53
CA ALA A 187 -14.88 10.97 21.33
C ALA A 187 -15.84 11.98 21.98
N ARG A 188 -15.35 13.17 22.35
CA ARG A 188 -16.17 14.24 22.93
C ARG A 188 -16.96 15.05 21.90
N LEU A 189 -16.59 14.98 20.62
CA LEU A 189 -17.25 15.73 19.54
C LEU A 189 -18.46 14.98 18.95
N LEU A 190 -18.57 13.68 19.23
CA LEU A 190 -19.66 12.79 18.81
C LEU A 190 -20.84 12.73 19.81
N ILE A 191 -20.83 13.55 20.86
CA ILE A 191 -21.85 13.64 21.93
C ILE A 191 -22.51 15.02 21.88
#